data_AF-A0A7V5N2B2-F1
#
_entry.id   AF-A0A7V5N2B2-F1
#
_cell.length_a   1.000
_cell.length_b   1.000
_cell.length_c   1.000
_cell.angle_alpha   90.00
_cell.angle_beta   90.00
_cell.angle_gamma   90.00
#
_symmetry.space_group_name_H-M   'P 1'
#
loop_
_entity.id
_entity.type
_entity.pdbx_description
1 polymer ?
#
loop_
_entity_poly.entity_id
_entity_poly.type
_entity_poly.pdbx_seq_one_letter_code
_entity_poly.pdbx_strand_id
1 'polypeptide(L)'
;MRDLPRVLLRNRKPDRITSLGEYRSSGGYRALETALRELSPQDVCGMVVDSGLQGRGGAGFPAGRKWMGVAQGGPHPRYIVANADEMEPGTFKDRVLIHADPHQVIEGMLLAGYAVGASKGIIFVRPAYGRMAEILDREIEAAREAG
;
A
#
# COMPACT_ATOMS: atom_id res chain seq x y z
N MET A 1 -8.64 9.95 25.24
CA MET A 1 -8.30 9.20 24.00
C MET A 1 -6.93 8.58 24.23
N ARG A 2 -6.76 7.25 24.07
CA ARG A 2 -5.43 6.62 24.27
C ARG A 2 -4.43 7.24 23.29
N ASP A 3 -3.19 7.45 23.72
CA ASP A 3 -2.10 7.86 22.85
C ASP A 3 -1.72 6.69 21.94
N LEU A 4 -2.47 6.57 20.83
CA LEU A 4 -2.26 5.53 19.84
C LEU A 4 -1.29 6.03 18.79
N PRO A 5 -0.29 5.21 18.40
CA PRO A 5 0.66 5.61 17.38
C PRO A 5 -0.05 5.92 16.07
N ARG A 6 0.31 7.04 15.45
CA ARG A 6 -0.19 7.41 14.14
C ARG A 6 0.56 6.62 13.06
N VAL A 7 -0.10 5.59 12.52
CA VAL A 7 0.48 4.73 11.47
C VAL A 7 0.31 5.37 10.09
N LEU A 8 -0.92 5.77 9.73
CA LEU A 8 -1.23 6.46 8.48
C LEU A 8 -1.19 7.98 8.68
N LEU A 9 -0.86 8.72 7.62
CA LEU A 9 -0.80 10.20 7.63
C LEU A 9 0.21 10.78 8.63
N ARG A 10 1.17 9.98 9.12
CA ARG A 10 2.21 10.45 10.06
C ARG A 10 3.14 11.48 9.45
N ASN A 11 3.36 11.40 8.13
CA ASN A 11 4.25 12.28 7.38
C ASN A 11 3.54 13.46 6.71
N ARG A 12 2.20 13.56 6.86
CA ARG A 12 1.35 14.52 6.15
C ARG A 12 1.90 15.95 6.27
N LYS A 13 2.03 16.63 5.13
CA LYS A 13 2.28 18.08 5.05
C LYS A 13 0.98 18.82 4.70
N PRO A 14 0.80 20.08 5.16
CA PRO A 14 -0.43 20.82 4.90
C PRO A 14 -0.71 21.11 3.41
N ASP A 15 0.33 21.32 2.62
CA ASP A 15 0.29 21.95 1.29
C ASP A 15 0.95 21.12 0.17
N ARG A 16 1.61 20.02 0.52
CA ARG A 16 2.32 19.16 -0.43
C ARG A 16 2.30 17.69 0.00
N ILE A 17 2.76 16.83 -0.91
CA ILE A 17 3.02 15.43 -0.58
C ILE A 17 4.29 15.30 0.26
N THR A 18 4.41 14.19 0.98
CA THR A 18 5.70 13.72 1.51
C THR A 18 6.58 13.27 0.36
N SER A 19 7.83 13.74 0.29
CA SER A 19 8.77 13.28 -0.74
C SER A 19 9.32 11.89 -0.43
N LEU A 20 9.84 11.17 -1.44
CA LEU A 20 10.57 9.91 -1.25
C LEU A 20 11.64 10.00 -0.15
N GLY A 21 12.45 11.07 -0.16
CA GLY A 21 13.53 11.27 0.81
C GLY A 21 13.02 11.46 2.24
N GLU A 22 11.92 12.21 2.40
CA GLU A 22 11.26 12.37 3.71
C GLU A 22 10.63 11.05 4.18
N TYR A 23 9.99 10.31 3.27
CA TYR A 23 9.42 9.01 3.57
C TYR A 23 10.49 8.04 4.07
N ARG A 24 11.61 7.91 3.35
CA ARG A 24 12.78 7.10 3.75
C ARG A 24 13.37 7.56 5.09
N SER A 25 13.54 8.87 5.29
CA SER A 25 14.07 9.43 6.54
C SER A 25 13.17 9.13 7.75
N SER A 26 11.85 9.04 7.54
CA SER A 26 10.88 8.62 8.56
C SER A 26 10.84 7.10 8.82
N GLY A 27 11.70 6.33 8.15
CA GLY A 27 11.75 4.87 8.23
C GLY A 27 10.86 4.14 7.22
N GLY A 28 10.35 4.82 6.20
CA GLY A 28 9.70 4.19 5.05
C GLY A 28 10.65 3.27 4.29
N TYR A 29 10.11 2.24 3.63
CA TYR A 29 10.82 1.15 2.95
C TYR A 29 11.61 0.19 3.83
N ARG A 30 11.74 0.44 5.14
CA ARG A 30 12.41 -0.50 6.07
C ARG A 30 11.66 -1.82 6.20
N ALA A 31 10.32 -1.77 6.22
CA ALA A 31 9.51 -2.99 6.32
C ALA A 31 9.65 -3.84 5.06
N LEU A 32 9.68 -3.19 3.88
CA LEU A 32 9.97 -3.88 2.62
C LEU A 32 11.37 -4.50 2.61
N GLU A 33 12.40 -3.78 3.07
CA GLU A 33 13.76 -4.31 3.14
C GLU A 33 13.84 -5.55 4.03
N THR A 34 13.27 -5.50 5.25
CA THR A 34 13.19 -6.66 6.14
C THR A 34 12.43 -7.81 5.47
N ALA A 35 11.29 -7.53 4.85
CA ALA A 35 10.50 -8.57 4.18
C ALA A 35 11.28 -9.28 3.07
N LEU A 36 12.07 -8.54 2.28
CA LEU A 36 12.84 -9.10 1.18
C LEU A 36 14.09 -9.88 1.64
N ARG A 37 14.71 -9.48 2.76
CA ARG A 37 15.97 -10.07 3.24
C ARG A 37 15.76 -11.23 4.22
N GLU A 38 14.75 -11.13 5.07
CA GLU A 38 14.66 -11.93 6.30
C GLU A 38 13.39 -12.78 6.38
N LEU A 39 12.35 -12.43 5.62
CA LEU A 39 11.05 -13.10 5.68
C LEU A 39 10.77 -13.85 4.39
N SER A 40 9.99 -14.93 4.47
CA SER A 40 9.37 -15.53 3.29
C SER A 40 8.04 -14.83 2.97
N PRO A 41 7.49 -14.98 1.74
CA PRO A 41 6.15 -14.50 1.43
C PRO A 41 5.07 -15.05 2.39
N GLN A 42 5.26 -16.29 2.85
CA GLN A 42 4.37 -16.95 3.81
C GLN A 42 4.44 -16.29 5.19
N ASP A 43 5.63 -15.90 5.66
CA ASP A 43 5.79 -15.19 6.93
C ASP A 43 5.06 -13.85 6.90
N VAL A 44 5.20 -13.08 5.81
CA VAL A 44 4.49 -11.81 5.63
C VAL A 44 2.97 -12.02 5.63
N CYS A 45 2.46 -13.05 4.93
CA CYS A 45 1.05 -13.40 5.00
C CYS A 45 0.60 -13.76 6.42
N GLY A 46 1.40 -14.55 7.15
CA GLY A 46 1.15 -14.95 8.53
C GLY A 46 1.02 -13.75 9.46
N MET A 47 1.94 -12.80 9.38
CA MET A 47 1.88 -11.55 10.15
C MET A 47 0.59 -10.76 9.90
N VAL A 48 0.09 -10.73 8.66
CA VAL A 48 -1.18 -10.04 8.34
C VAL A 48 -2.38 -10.79 8.90
N VAL A 49 -2.35 -12.13 8.91
CA VAL A 49 -3.38 -12.94 9.58
C VAL A 49 -3.39 -12.66 11.08
N ASP A 50 -2.23 -12.70 11.73
CA ASP A 50 -2.08 -12.51 13.18
C ASP A 50 -2.45 -11.09 13.62
N SER A 51 -2.25 -10.09 12.75
CA SER A 51 -2.65 -8.70 13.02
C SER A 51 -4.17 -8.50 13.14
N GLY A 52 -4.98 -9.45 12.65
CA GLY A 52 -6.43 -9.32 12.58
C GLY A 52 -6.91 -8.24 11.60
N LEU A 53 -6.08 -7.82 10.63
CA LEU A 53 -6.43 -6.78 9.68
C LEU A 53 -7.68 -7.14 8.88
N GLN A 54 -8.68 -6.26 8.92
CA GLN A 54 -9.90 -6.35 8.14
C GLN A 54 -9.83 -5.47 6.88
N GLY A 55 -10.56 -5.86 5.84
CA GLY A 55 -10.72 -5.08 4.62
C GLY A 55 -11.33 -3.70 4.90
N ARG A 56 -10.67 -2.65 4.37
CA ARG A 56 -11.04 -1.24 4.60
C ARG A 56 -11.88 -0.61 3.48
N GLY A 57 -12.34 -1.43 2.53
CA GLY A 57 -13.24 -1.03 1.43
C GLY A 57 -14.73 -1.29 1.72
N GLY A 58 -15.14 -1.40 2.99
CA GLY A 58 -16.53 -1.60 3.40
C GLY A 58 -16.93 -3.05 3.71
N ALA A 59 -16.34 -4.04 3.02
CA ALA A 59 -16.72 -5.46 3.21
C ALA A 59 -16.25 -6.11 4.53
N GLY A 60 -15.23 -5.55 5.19
CA GLY A 60 -14.73 -6.06 6.47
C GLY A 60 -14.09 -7.46 6.45
N PHE A 61 -13.95 -8.09 5.28
CA PHE A 61 -13.37 -9.43 5.17
C PHE A 61 -11.91 -9.47 5.69
N PRO A 62 -11.48 -10.51 6.44
CA PRO A 62 -10.11 -10.61 6.94
C PRO A 62 -9.07 -10.60 5.81
N ALA A 63 -8.19 -9.60 5.80
CA ALA A 63 -7.24 -9.37 4.73
C ALA A 63 -6.23 -10.53 4.59
N GLY A 64 -5.70 -11.03 5.70
CA GLY A 64 -4.76 -12.16 5.69
C GLY A 64 -5.39 -13.44 5.11
N ARG A 65 -6.64 -13.74 5.45
CA ARG A 65 -7.36 -14.89 4.87
C ARG A 65 -7.58 -14.72 3.37
N LYS A 66 -7.83 -13.49 2.90
CA LYS A 66 -7.95 -13.20 1.46
C LYS A 66 -6.64 -13.49 0.74
N TRP A 67 -5.50 -13.11 1.33
CA TRP A 67 -4.17 -13.35 0.75
C TRP A 67 -3.82 -14.83 0.70
N MET A 68 -4.12 -15.59 1.77
CA MET A 68 -3.94 -17.05 1.80
C MET A 68 -4.79 -17.78 0.75
N GLY A 69 -5.94 -17.22 0.35
CA GLY A 69 -6.79 -17.78 -0.69
C GLY A 69 -6.20 -17.70 -2.09
N VAL A 70 -5.11 -16.95 -2.29
CA VAL A 70 -4.38 -16.92 -3.57
C VAL A 70 -3.66 -18.26 -3.76
N ALA A 71 -3.93 -18.92 -4.88
CA ALA A 71 -3.35 -20.24 -5.17
C ALA A 71 -1.82 -20.19 -5.18
N GLN A 72 -1.20 -20.84 -4.18
CA GLN A 72 0.25 -21.00 -4.16
C GLN A 72 0.70 -21.85 -5.35
N GLY A 73 1.77 -21.43 -6.02
CA GLY A 73 2.28 -22.11 -7.21
C GLY A 73 1.43 -21.92 -8.48
N GLY A 74 0.43 -21.04 -8.46
CA GLY A 74 -0.33 -20.69 -9.67
C GLY A 74 0.54 -20.06 -10.77
N PRO A 75 0.13 -20.11 -12.05
CA PRO A 75 0.93 -19.61 -13.16
C PRO A 75 1.18 -18.10 -13.08
N HIS A 76 2.28 -17.66 -13.68
CA HIS A 76 2.65 -16.26 -13.82
C HIS A 76 2.23 -15.70 -15.19
N PRO A 77 2.01 -14.38 -15.33
CA PRO A 77 2.15 -13.34 -14.30
C PRO A 77 0.97 -13.29 -13.32
N ARG A 78 1.26 -12.93 -12.06
CA ARG A 78 0.26 -12.66 -11.02
C ARG A 78 0.21 -11.15 -10.75
N TYR A 79 -0.98 -10.67 -10.42
CA TYR A 79 -1.26 -9.24 -10.27
C TYR A 79 -1.75 -8.90 -8.86
N ILE A 80 -1.33 -7.74 -8.35
CA ILE A 80 -1.95 -7.07 -7.22
C ILE A 80 -2.66 -5.80 -7.73
N VAL A 81 -3.90 -5.58 -7.27
CA VAL A 81 -4.68 -4.41 -7.66
C VAL A 81 -5.05 -3.62 -6.42
N ALA A 82 -4.61 -2.37 -6.34
CA ALA A 82 -5.11 -1.41 -5.37
C ALA A 82 -6.37 -0.74 -5.95
N ASN A 83 -7.48 -0.88 -5.23
CA ASN A 83 -8.71 -0.17 -5.54
C ASN A 83 -8.66 1.22 -4.87
N ALA A 84 -8.38 2.26 -5.65
CA ALA A 84 -8.47 3.66 -5.23
C ALA A 84 -9.72 4.36 -5.81
N ASP A 85 -10.75 3.59 -6.16
CA ASP A 85 -12.05 4.10 -6.60
C ASP A 85 -12.93 4.49 -5.40
N GLU A 86 -12.74 5.71 -4.92
CA GLU A 86 -13.49 6.27 -3.79
C GLU A 86 -14.78 6.97 -4.29
N MET A 87 -15.83 6.19 -4.56
CA MET A 87 -17.11 6.69 -5.08
C MET A 87 -18.19 6.93 -4.02
N GLU A 88 -18.07 6.34 -2.84
CA GLU A 88 -19.11 6.44 -1.79
C GLU A 88 -19.23 7.89 -1.27
N PRO A 89 -20.44 8.49 -1.27
CA PRO A 89 -20.63 9.84 -0.75
C PRO A 89 -20.11 10.00 0.67
N GLY A 90 -19.35 11.07 0.92
CA GLY A 90 -18.73 11.34 2.23
C GLY A 90 -17.40 10.63 2.49
N THR A 91 -16.93 9.77 1.56
CA THR A 91 -15.60 9.14 1.66
C THR A 91 -14.56 9.94 0.86
N PHE A 92 -13.42 10.21 1.49
CA PHE A 92 -12.28 10.94 0.89
C PHE A 92 -10.92 10.54 1.52
N LYS A 93 -10.90 9.45 2.29
CA LYS A 93 -9.75 8.99 3.08
C LYS A 93 -8.62 8.51 2.18
N ASP A 94 -8.93 7.84 1.08
CA ASP A 94 -7.92 7.24 0.20
C ASP A 94 -7.27 8.33 -0.64
N ARG A 95 -8.08 9.30 -1.12
CA ARG A 95 -7.56 10.54 -1.73
C ARG A 95 -6.57 11.26 -0.83
N VAL A 96 -6.92 11.42 0.45
CA VAL A 96 -6.07 12.13 1.41
C VAL A 96 -4.79 11.34 1.69
N LEU A 97 -4.85 10.01 1.75
CA LEU A 97 -3.67 9.18 1.92
C LEU A 97 -2.70 9.31 0.74
N ILE A 98 -3.19 9.18 -0.50
CA ILE A 98 -2.36 9.31 -1.71
C ILE A 98 -1.72 10.71 -1.78
N HIS A 99 -2.49 11.77 -1.48
CA HIS A 99 -1.94 13.13 -1.47
C HIS A 99 -0.93 13.35 -0.33
N ALA A 100 -1.13 12.73 0.83
CA ALA A 100 -0.26 12.97 1.98
C ALA A 100 1.05 12.17 1.90
N ASP A 101 0.95 10.88 1.56
CA ASP A 101 2.05 9.92 1.68
C ASP A 101 1.94 8.82 0.60
N PRO A 102 2.21 9.15 -0.68
CA PRO A 102 2.05 8.20 -1.79
C PRO A 102 2.97 6.98 -1.67
N HIS A 103 4.19 7.17 -1.13
CA HIS A 103 5.12 6.06 -0.92
C HIS A 103 4.64 5.06 0.13
N GLN A 104 3.80 5.47 1.09
CA GLN A 104 3.16 4.53 2.01
C GLN A 104 2.19 3.57 1.29
N VAL A 105 1.48 4.06 0.27
CA VAL A 105 0.62 3.22 -0.58
C VAL A 105 1.47 2.28 -1.44
N ILE A 106 2.53 2.82 -2.06
CA ILE A 106 3.44 2.07 -2.93
C ILE A 106 4.14 0.95 -2.13
N GLU A 107 4.71 1.24 -0.97
CA GLU A 107 5.36 0.23 -0.11
C GLU A 107 4.37 -0.85 0.33
N GLY A 108 3.14 -0.46 0.70
CA GLY A 108 2.09 -1.43 1.04
C GLY A 108 1.75 -2.37 -0.11
N MET A 109 1.71 -1.86 -1.35
CA MET A 109 1.50 -2.68 -2.54
C MET A 109 2.68 -3.60 -2.84
N LEU A 110 3.92 -3.14 -2.64
CA LEU A 110 5.12 -3.96 -2.83
C LEU A 110 5.14 -5.12 -1.83
N LEU A 111 4.83 -4.85 -0.55
CA LEU A 111 4.70 -5.88 0.49
C LEU A 111 3.59 -6.88 0.17
N ALA A 112 2.41 -6.40 -0.23
CA ALA A 112 1.31 -7.27 -0.62
C ALA A 112 1.66 -8.10 -1.86
N GLY A 113 2.31 -7.49 -2.86
CA GLY A 113 2.77 -8.16 -4.07
C GLY A 113 3.80 -9.24 -3.78
N TYR A 114 4.77 -8.94 -2.91
CA TYR A 114 5.74 -9.92 -2.43
C TYR A 114 5.05 -11.11 -1.74
N ALA A 115 4.15 -10.82 -0.80
CA ALA A 115 3.46 -11.84 0.00
C ALA A 115 2.62 -12.82 -0.85
N VAL A 116 1.95 -12.33 -1.91
CA VAL A 116 1.15 -13.16 -2.83
C VAL A 116 1.90 -13.58 -4.09
N GLY A 117 3.18 -13.24 -4.18
CA GLY A 117 4.04 -13.50 -5.34
C GLY A 117 3.52 -12.88 -6.65
N ALA A 118 2.93 -11.69 -6.58
CA ALA A 118 2.56 -10.90 -7.76
C ALA A 118 3.78 -10.18 -8.34
N SER A 119 3.95 -10.29 -9.66
CA SER A 119 5.04 -9.62 -10.40
C SER A 119 4.60 -8.33 -11.08
N LYS A 120 3.31 -7.99 -11.00
CA LYS A 120 2.71 -6.78 -11.56
C LYS A 120 1.75 -6.15 -10.56
N GLY A 121 1.80 -4.82 -10.44
CA GLY A 121 0.90 -4.03 -9.63
C GLY A 121 0.11 -3.05 -10.47
N ILE A 122 -1.18 -2.87 -10.16
CA ILE A 122 -2.06 -1.89 -10.80
C ILE A 122 -2.75 -1.08 -9.71
N ILE A 123 -2.78 0.25 -9.86
CA ILE A 123 -3.62 1.12 -9.04
C ILE A 123 -4.75 1.62 -9.92
N PHE A 124 -5.98 1.26 -9.59
CA PHE A 124 -7.14 1.79 -10.28
C PHE A 124 -7.57 3.09 -9.59
N VAL A 125 -7.40 4.22 -10.27
CA VAL A 125 -7.79 5.56 -9.80
C VAL A 125 -8.95 6.06 -10.65
N ARG A 126 -9.98 6.59 -9.99
CA ARG A 126 -11.15 7.14 -10.69
C ARG A 126 -10.80 8.39 -11.51
N PRO A 127 -11.50 8.66 -12.64
CA PRO A 127 -11.21 9.84 -13.47
C PRO A 127 -11.27 11.19 -12.73
N ALA A 128 -12.16 11.31 -11.74
CA ALA A 128 -12.29 12.54 -10.94
C ALA A 128 -11.05 12.84 -10.08
N TYR A 129 -10.15 11.87 -9.88
CA TYR A 129 -8.94 11.99 -9.07
C TYR A 129 -7.68 12.08 -9.95
N GLY A 130 -7.76 12.76 -11.10
CA GLY A 130 -6.62 12.92 -12.04
C GLY A 130 -5.31 13.35 -11.37
N ARG A 131 -5.36 14.34 -10.46
CA ARG A 131 -4.19 14.77 -9.67
C ARG A 131 -3.56 13.65 -8.83
N MET A 132 -4.36 12.71 -8.31
CA MET A 132 -3.83 11.58 -7.54
C MET A 132 -3.14 10.57 -8.45
N ALA A 133 -3.67 10.35 -9.66
CA ALA A 133 -3.01 9.53 -10.68
C ALA A 133 -1.66 10.13 -11.07
N GLU A 134 -1.60 11.44 -11.35
CA GLU A 134 -0.35 12.15 -11.66
C GLU A 134 0.69 12.07 -10.53
N ILE A 135 0.25 12.20 -9.27
CA ILE A 135 1.13 12.02 -8.10
C ILE A 135 1.68 10.60 -8.07
N LEU A 136 0.81 9.59 -8.22
CA LEU A 136 1.23 8.20 -8.17
C LEU A 136 2.18 7.86 -9.32
N ASP A 137 1.90 8.28 -10.54
CA ASP A 137 2.78 8.06 -11.69
C ASP A 137 4.17 8.64 -11.43
N ARG A 138 4.24 9.90 -10.99
CA ARG A 138 5.52 10.56 -10.67
C ARG A 138 6.29 9.84 -9.57
N GLU A 139 5.64 9.51 -8.46
CA GLU A 139 6.33 8.89 -7.32
C GLU A 139 6.65 7.40 -7.57
N ILE A 140 5.92 6.72 -8.45
CA ILE A 140 6.27 5.38 -8.94
C ILE A 140 7.56 5.45 -9.77
N GLU A 141 7.67 6.40 -10.71
CA GLU A 141 8.92 6.57 -11.46
C GLU A 141 10.08 6.97 -10.55
N ALA A 142 9.87 7.90 -9.62
CA ALA A 142 10.88 8.28 -8.63
C ALA A 142 11.35 7.08 -7.79
N ALA A 143 10.44 6.17 -7.42
CA ALA A 143 10.81 4.94 -6.73
C ALA A 143 11.65 4.01 -7.64
N ARG A 144 11.27 3.85 -8.91
CA ARG A 144 12.03 3.03 -9.87
C ARG A 144 13.45 3.55 -10.10
N GLU A 145 13.61 4.86 -10.23
CA GLU A 145 14.92 5.50 -10.39
C GLU A 145 15.82 5.33 -9.15
N ALA A 146 15.20 5.20 -7.97
CA ALA A 146 15.88 5.12 -6.69
C ALA A 146 16.22 3.68 -6.24
N GLY A 147 15.95 2.67 -7.07
CA GLY A 147 16.17 1.23 -6.81
C GLY A 147 15.12 0.59 -5.91
#